data_AF-A0A4S5JEJ3-F1
#
_entry.id   AF-A0A4S5JEJ3-F1
#
_cell.length_a   1.000
_cell.length_b   1.000
_cell.length_c   1.000
_cell.angle_alpha   90.00
_cell.angle_beta   90.00
_cell.angle_gamma   90.00
#
_symmetry.space_group_name_H-M   'P 1'
#
loop_
_entity.id
_entity.type
_entity.pdbx_description
1 polymer ?
#
loop_
_entity_poly.entity_id
_entity_poly.type
_entity_poly.pdbx_seq_one_letter_code
_entity_poly.pdbx_strand_id
1 'polypeptide(L)'
;MILNKHDDALNQLFPLADCRDVSFVLGAPLNSGYLAGNDYHNYKKGAPDHIHQKREQYRKLAKDLDVDLHTAALQFCNAPNVVSAILPGASKPEHIRENVSSLSTRIPTEFWEAANRQGVIEENAPVPS
;
A
#
# COMPACT_ATOMS: atom_id res chain seq x y z
N MET A 1 -5.12 2.51 6.62
CA MET A 1 -3.80 1.96 6.28
C MET A 1 -3.54 2.21 4.81
N ILE A 2 -2.38 2.78 4.48
CA ILE A 2 -1.88 2.96 3.10
C ILE A 2 -0.37 2.70 3.17
N LEU A 3 0.25 2.14 2.12
CA LEU A 3 1.70 1.83 2.10
C LEU A 3 2.61 2.99 2.56
N ASN A 4 2.26 4.25 2.23
CA ASN A 4 3.05 5.41 2.65
C ASN A 4 2.63 6.04 4.00
N LYS A 5 1.58 5.53 4.66
CA LYS A 5 1.06 5.98 5.97
C LYS A 5 0.19 4.87 6.60
N HIS A 6 0.77 4.05 7.46
CA HIS A 6 0.12 2.87 8.04
C HIS A 6 0.32 2.69 9.56
N ASP A 7 1.23 3.42 10.17
CA ASP A 7 1.57 3.40 11.60
C ASP A 7 0.36 3.50 12.53
N ASP A 8 -0.48 4.54 12.37
CA ASP A 8 -1.66 4.74 13.22
C ASP A 8 -2.69 3.60 13.08
N ALA A 9 -2.81 3.05 11.86
CA ALA A 9 -3.73 1.95 11.60
C ALA A 9 -3.25 0.66 12.28
N LEU A 10 -1.96 0.33 12.16
CA LEU A 10 -1.39 -0.88 12.73
C LEU A 10 -1.31 -0.83 14.25
N ASN A 11 -0.91 0.31 14.82
CA ASN A 11 -0.55 0.40 16.23
C ASN A 11 -1.72 0.82 17.13
N GLN A 12 -2.81 1.35 16.56
CA GLN A 12 -3.95 1.83 17.34
C GLN A 12 -5.26 1.23 16.86
N LEU A 13 -5.59 1.38 15.58
CA LEU A 13 -6.94 1.09 15.08
C LEU A 13 -7.20 -0.42 14.89
N PHE A 14 -6.29 -1.13 14.25
CA PHE A 14 -6.46 -2.55 13.92
C PHE A 14 -6.53 -3.46 15.14
N PRO A 15 -5.71 -3.29 16.20
CA PRO A 15 -5.85 -4.07 17.43
C PRO A 15 -7.22 -3.88 18.09
N LEU A 16 -7.77 -2.66 18.04
CA LEU A 16 -9.09 -2.36 18.60
C LEU A 16 -10.24 -2.97 17.81
N ALA A 17 -10.08 -3.14 16.49
CA ALA A 17 -11.06 -3.76 15.62
C ALA A 17 -11.05 -5.28 15.77
N ASP A 18 -9.87 -5.88 15.88
CA ASP A 18 -9.69 -7.31 16.13
C ASP A 18 -10.36 -7.73 17.46
N CYS A 19 -10.14 -6.97 18.54
CA CYS A 19 -10.81 -7.18 19.83
C CYS A 19 -12.34 -7.05 19.80
N ARG A 20 -12.91 -6.45 18.74
CA ARG A 20 -14.36 -6.19 18.61
C ARG A 20 -15.02 -7.00 17.51
N ASP A 21 -14.29 -7.89 16.84
CA ASP A 21 -14.77 -8.63 15.68
C ASP A 21 -15.33 -7.70 14.58
N VAL A 22 -14.60 -6.61 14.32
CA VAL A 22 -14.93 -5.62 13.28
C VAL A 22 -13.87 -5.65 12.20
N SER A 23 -14.29 -5.56 10.94
CA SER A 23 -13.39 -5.48 9.80
C SER A 23 -13.51 -4.15 9.05
N PHE A 24 -12.52 -3.89 8.20
CA PHE A 24 -12.41 -2.67 7.40
C PHE A 24 -12.58 -2.92 5.92
N VAL A 25 -13.23 -1.97 5.26
CA VAL A 25 -13.13 -1.75 3.82
C VAL A 25 -12.26 -0.51 3.59
N LEU A 26 -11.09 -0.67 2.99
CA LEU A 26 -10.12 0.42 2.83
C LEU A 26 -10.33 1.17 1.51
N GLY A 27 -10.68 2.45 1.62
CA GLY A 27 -10.71 3.36 0.48
C GLY A 27 -9.33 3.92 0.10
N ALA A 28 -9.16 4.24 -1.19
CA ALA A 28 -7.98 4.93 -1.71
C ALA A 28 -6.61 4.26 -1.41
N PRO A 29 -6.44 2.95 -1.68
CA PRO A 29 -5.18 2.23 -1.41
C PRO A 29 -3.97 2.79 -2.18
N LEU A 30 -4.21 3.50 -3.29
CA LEU A 30 -3.16 4.16 -4.09
C LEU A 30 -2.95 5.65 -3.73
N ASN A 31 -3.67 6.15 -2.73
CA ASN A 31 -3.63 7.53 -2.25
C ASN A 31 -3.74 8.58 -3.38
N SER A 32 -4.90 8.66 -4.04
CA SER A 32 -5.13 9.54 -5.20
C SER A 32 -4.22 9.27 -6.41
N GLY A 33 -3.70 8.05 -6.51
CA GLY A 33 -2.79 7.63 -7.59
C GLY A 33 -1.34 7.98 -7.33
N TYR A 34 -1.00 8.53 -6.16
CA TYR A 34 0.38 8.86 -5.79
C TYR A 34 1.32 7.65 -5.91
N LEU A 35 0.88 6.50 -5.40
CA LEU A 35 1.66 5.25 -5.47
C LEU A 35 1.60 4.56 -6.84
N ALA A 36 0.74 5.05 -7.74
CA ALA A 36 0.62 4.60 -9.12
C ALA A 36 1.30 5.54 -10.13
N GLY A 37 2.16 6.46 -9.66
CA GLY A 37 2.94 7.34 -10.52
C GLY A 37 2.44 8.78 -10.60
N ASN A 38 1.22 9.09 -10.13
CA ASN A 38 0.65 10.43 -10.20
C ASN A 38 1.25 11.40 -9.17
N ASP A 39 1.06 12.70 -9.35
CA ASP A 39 1.55 13.75 -8.45
C ASP A 39 0.46 14.27 -7.49
N TYR A 40 -0.58 13.49 -7.25
CA TYR A 40 -1.66 13.85 -6.33
C TYR A 40 -1.57 13.00 -5.06
N HIS A 41 -1.44 13.64 -3.91
CA HIS A 41 -1.43 13.02 -2.59
C HIS A 41 -2.58 13.60 -1.75
N ASN A 42 -3.41 12.74 -1.14
CA ASN A 42 -4.61 13.14 -0.41
C ASN A 42 -5.47 14.15 -1.21
N TYR A 43 -5.70 13.85 -2.49
CA TYR A 43 -6.50 14.64 -3.43
C TYR A 43 -5.97 16.05 -3.73
N LYS A 44 -4.72 16.35 -3.37
CA LYS A 44 -4.04 17.61 -3.66
C LYS A 44 -2.79 17.36 -4.48
N LYS A 45 -2.45 18.30 -5.37
CA LYS A 45 -1.20 18.22 -6.14
C LYS A 45 0.00 18.45 -5.22
N GLY A 46 1.03 17.63 -5.38
CA GLY A 46 2.22 17.60 -4.53
C GLY A 46 2.00 16.82 -3.22
N ALA A 47 3.11 16.43 -2.61
CA ALA A 47 3.14 15.78 -1.30
C ALA A 47 4.18 16.48 -0.40
N PRO A 48 4.04 16.40 0.93
CA PRO A 48 5.11 16.83 1.83
C PRO A 48 6.43 16.11 1.53
N ASP A 49 7.57 16.79 1.76
CA ASP A 49 8.89 16.27 1.41
C ASP A 49 9.17 14.86 1.97
N HIS A 50 8.79 14.60 3.21
CA HIS A 50 8.98 13.29 3.84
C HIS A 50 8.16 12.18 3.15
N ILE A 51 6.95 12.48 2.65
CA ILE A 51 6.14 11.53 1.88
C ILE A 51 6.74 11.29 0.50
N HIS A 52 7.26 12.35 -0.14
CA HIS A 52 7.93 12.25 -1.42
C HIS A 52 9.21 11.42 -1.33
N GLN A 53 10.06 11.67 -0.32
CA GLN A 53 11.25 10.88 -0.05
C GLN A 53 10.90 9.40 0.21
N LYS A 54 9.85 9.14 0.99
CA LYS A 54 9.36 7.78 1.24
C LYS A 54 8.89 7.08 -0.03
N ARG A 55 8.17 7.79 -0.92
CA ARG A 55 7.80 7.25 -2.24
C ARG A 55 9.02 6.92 -3.09
N GLU A 56 10.02 7.79 -3.13
CA GLU A 56 11.22 7.53 -3.93
C GLU A 56 12.04 6.34 -3.38
N GLN A 57 12.06 6.12 -2.06
CA GLN A 57 12.61 4.90 -1.48
C GLN A 57 11.87 3.65 -1.97
N TYR A 58 10.53 3.67 -1.96
CA TYR A 58 9.75 2.56 -2.51
C TYR A 58 9.99 2.35 -4.00
N ARG A 59 10.05 3.42 -4.79
CA ARG A 59 10.30 3.32 -6.24
C ARG A 59 11.66 2.72 -6.54
N LYS A 60 12.70 3.11 -5.79
CA LYS A 60 14.03 2.54 -5.92
C LYS A 60 14.00 1.05 -5.60
N LEU A 61 13.44 0.67 -4.44
CA LEU A 61 13.33 -0.73 -4.04
C LEU A 61 12.54 -1.57 -5.05
N ALA A 62 11.40 -1.05 -5.50
CA ALA A 62 10.54 -1.71 -6.47
C ALA A 62 11.27 -1.91 -7.80
N LYS A 63 12.01 -0.90 -8.27
CA LYS A 63 12.85 -1.02 -9.47
C LYS A 63 13.97 -2.05 -9.31
N ASP A 64 14.66 -2.07 -8.17
CA ASP A 64 15.78 -2.97 -7.92
C ASP A 64 15.35 -4.44 -7.88
N LEU A 65 14.07 -4.72 -7.60
CA LEU A 65 13.49 -6.06 -7.47
C LEU A 65 12.44 -6.39 -8.55
N ASP A 66 12.32 -5.55 -9.59
CA ASP A 66 11.35 -5.69 -10.68
C ASP A 66 9.89 -5.84 -10.20
N VAL A 67 9.53 -5.06 -9.18
CA VAL A 67 8.19 -4.99 -8.60
C VAL A 67 7.49 -3.73 -9.07
N ASP A 68 6.20 -3.86 -9.42
CA ASP A 68 5.34 -2.72 -9.67
C ASP A 68 4.83 -2.12 -8.34
N LEU A 69 5.10 -0.83 -8.12
CA LEU A 69 4.73 -0.14 -6.88
C LEU A 69 3.21 -0.01 -6.71
N HIS A 70 2.46 0.10 -7.81
CA HIS A 70 1.00 0.06 -7.76
C HIS A 70 0.54 -1.28 -7.16
N THR A 71 1.03 -2.39 -7.70
CA THR A 71 0.74 -3.74 -7.23
C THR A 71 1.11 -3.93 -5.77
N ALA A 72 2.32 -3.51 -5.37
CA ALA A 72 2.75 -3.57 -3.98
C ALA A 72 1.82 -2.79 -3.05
N ALA A 73 1.40 -1.57 -3.43
CA ALA A 73 0.49 -0.77 -2.63
C ALA A 73 -0.87 -1.44 -2.42
N LEU A 74 -1.44 -2.05 -3.47
CA LEU A 74 -2.72 -2.76 -3.38
C LEU A 74 -2.62 -3.99 -2.49
N GLN A 75 -1.62 -4.84 -2.71
CA GLN A 75 -1.46 -6.06 -1.91
C GLN A 75 -1.15 -5.74 -0.45
N PHE A 76 -0.30 -4.74 -0.17
CA PHE A 76 0.00 -4.31 1.19
C PHE A 76 -1.25 -3.84 1.94
N CYS A 77 -2.12 -3.07 1.29
CA CYS A 77 -3.39 -2.64 1.91
C CYS A 77 -4.33 -3.83 2.18
N ASN A 78 -4.27 -4.89 1.38
CA ASN A 78 -5.10 -6.08 1.51
C ASN A 78 -4.51 -7.16 2.43
N ALA A 79 -3.28 -7.00 2.91
CA ALA A 79 -2.57 -8.00 3.71
C ALA A 79 -3.08 -8.19 5.16
N PRO A 80 -3.52 -7.15 5.91
CA PRO A 80 -3.99 -7.35 7.28
C PRO A 80 -5.29 -8.16 7.35
N ASN A 81 -5.37 -9.10 8.29
CA ASN A 81 -6.56 -9.95 8.49
C ASN A 81 -7.84 -9.15 8.80
N VAL A 82 -7.72 -7.99 9.45
CA VAL A 82 -8.87 -7.11 9.76
C VAL A 82 -9.39 -6.35 8.52
N VAL A 83 -8.75 -6.47 7.36
CA VAL A 83 -9.21 -5.85 6.11
C VAL A 83 -9.97 -6.88 5.29
N SER A 84 -11.27 -6.65 5.08
CA SER A 84 -12.12 -7.53 4.26
C SER A 84 -12.09 -7.17 2.77
N ALA A 85 -11.82 -5.91 2.43
CA ALA A 85 -11.75 -5.45 1.05
C ALA A 85 -10.96 -4.14 0.91
N ILE A 86 -10.43 -3.91 -0.28
CA ILE A 86 -9.87 -2.62 -0.71
C ILE A 86 -10.68 -2.06 -1.88
N LEU A 87 -10.78 -0.73 -1.97
CA LEU A 87 -11.50 -0.02 -3.03
C LEU A 87 -10.51 0.82 -3.87
N PRO A 88 -9.75 0.19 -4.78
CA PRO A 88 -8.88 0.92 -5.69
C PRO A 88 -9.70 1.72 -6.71
N GLY A 89 -9.29 2.96 -6.96
CA GLY A 89 -9.94 3.82 -7.94
C GLY A 89 -9.57 3.42 -9.38
N ALA A 90 -10.47 3.67 -10.32
CA ALA A 90 -10.25 3.46 -11.75
C ALA A 90 -10.86 4.63 -12.54
N SER A 91 -10.01 5.50 -13.10
CA SER A 91 -10.44 6.59 -13.98
C SER A 91 -10.54 6.17 -15.45
N LYS A 92 -10.05 4.96 -15.78
CA LYS A 92 -10.09 4.35 -17.11
C LYS A 92 -10.45 2.86 -16.99
N PRO A 93 -11.09 2.26 -18.01
CA PRO A 93 -11.41 0.83 -18.00
C PRO A 93 -10.20 -0.09 -17.78
N GLU A 94 -9.03 0.31 -18.28
CA GLU A 94 -7.79 -0.45 -18.16
C GLU A 94 -7.36 -0.62 -16.70
N HIS A 95 -7.55 0.42 -15.87
CA HIS A 95 -7.19 0.38 -14.46
C HIS A 95 -7.97 -0.70 -13.70
N ILE A 96 -9.20 -1.04 -14.13
CA ILE A 96 -9.96 -2.13 -13.50
C ILE A 96 -9.22 -3.45 -13.70
N ARG A 97 -8.74 -3.71 -14.93
CA ARG A 97 -8.01 -4.94 -15.24
C ARG A 97 -6.66 -4.98 -14.52
N GLU A 98 -5.96 -3.85 -14.47
CA GLU A 98 -4.69 -3.70 -13.74
C GLU A 98 -4.89 -3.99 -12.25
N ASN A 99 -5.84 -3.31 -11.59
CA ASN A 99 -6.14 -3.50 -10.17
C ASN A 99 -6.45 -4.97 -9.83
N VAL A 100 -7.25 -5.64 -10.66
CA VAL A 100 -7.58 -7.06 -10.49
C VAL A 100 -6.34 -7.93 -10.66
N SER A 101 -5.55 -7.69 -11.71
CA SER A 101 -4.33 -8.45 -11.96
C SER A 101 -3.32 -8.32 -10.81
N SER A 102 -3.20 -7.11 -10.24
CA SER A 102 -2.30 -6.81 -9.13
C SER A 102 -2.57 -7.67 -7.90
N LEU A 103 -3.81 -8.07 -7.63
CA LEU A 103 -4.11 -8.94 -6.49
C LEU A 103 -3.62 -10.39 -6.69
N SER A 104 -3.33 -10.78 -7.92
CA SER A 104 -2.83 -12.13 -8.28
C SER A 104 -1.35 -12.15 -8.69
N THR A 105 -0.76 -10.99 -8.97
CA THR A 105 0.66 -10.86 -9.33
C THR A 105 1.55 -11.32 -8.18
N ARG A 106 2.54 -12.16 -8.45
CA ARG A 106 3.49 -12.57 -7.43
C ARG A 106 4.49 -11.43 -7.16
N ILE A 107 4.55 -10.97 -5.92
CA ILE A 107 5.64 -10.11 -5.44
C ILE A 107 6.68 -10.99 -4.73
N PRO A 108 7.97 -10.87 -5.05
CA PRO A 108 9.04 -11.59 -4.35
C PRO A 108 9.02 -11.28 -2.84
N THR A 109 9.17 -12.29 -1.99
CA THR A 109 9.24 -12.12 -0.53
C THR A 109 10.38 -11.17 -0.15
N GLU A 110 11.46 -11.19 -0.91
CA GLU A 110 12.64 -10.33 -0.77
C GLU A 110 12.29 -8.84 -0.81
N PHE A 111 11.24 -8.44 -1.56
CA PHE A 111 10.76 -7.05 -1.58
C PHE A 111 10.21 -6.64 -0.23
N TRP A 112 9.37 -7.46 0.38
CA TRP A 112 8.77 -7.17 1.68
C TRP A 112 9.80 -7.16 2.81
N GLU A 113 10.73 -8.13 2.80
CA GLU A 113 11.81 -8.15 3.77
C GLU A 113 12.75 -6.95 3.63
N ALA A 114 13.10 -6.57 2.40
CA ALA A 114 13.92 -5.39 2.16
C ALA A 114 13.19 -4.11 2.56
N ALA A 115 11.88 -4.02 2.32
CA ALA A 115 11.05 -2.90 2.75
C ALA A 115 11.04 -2.77 4.29
N ASN A 116 10.94 -3.89 5.00
CA ASN A 116 10.98 -3.93 6.47
C ASN A 116 12.38 -3.54 6.99
N ARG A 117 13.45 -4.18 6.47
CA ARG A 117 14.84 -3.88 6.86
C ARG A 117 15.26 -2.42 6.61
N GLN A 118 14.73 -1.79 5.56
CA GLN A 118 15.01 -0.39 5.24
C GLN A 118 14.15 0.59 6.05
N GLY A 119 13.23 0.10 6.90
CA GLY A 119 12.32 0.92 7.69
C GLY A 119 11.31 1.71 6.86
N VAL A 120 11.06 1.29 5.60
CA VAL A 120 10.04 1.95 4.78
C VAL A 120 8.65 1.48 5.18
N ILE A 121 8.48 0.21 5.54
CA ILE A 121 7.29 -0.29 6.25
C ILE A 121 7.56 -0.47 7.75
N GLU A 122 6.50 -0.56 8.55
CA GLU A 122 6.64 -0.78 10.00
C GLU A 122 7.07 -2.23 10.24
N GLU A 123 7.81 -2.47 11.32
CA GLU A 123 8.34 -3.80 11.66
C GLU A 123 7.21 -4.84 11.82
N ASN A 124 6.08 -4.42 12.41
CA ASN A 124 4.89 -5.25 12.62
C ASN A 124 3.89 -5.22 11.45
N ALA A 125 4.24 -4.61 10.31
CA ALA A 125 3.34 -4.55 9.18
C ALA A 125 3.11 -5.95 8.59
N PRO A 126 1.84 -6.42 8.50
CA PRO A 126 1.55 -7.64 7.77
C PRO A 126 1.87 -7.43 6.29
N VAL A 127 2.46 -8.44 5.68
CA VAL A 127 2.79 -8.45 4.25
C VAL A 127 2.10 -9.63 3.57
N PRO A 128 1.78 -9.52 2.28
CA PRO A 128 1.22 -10.63 1.51
C PRO A 128 2.12 -11.88 1.59
N SER A 129 1.51 -13.02 1.88
CA SER A 129 2.14 -14.36 1.89
C SER A 129 1.91 -15.11 0.59
#